data_AF-A0A3N5LHH8-F1
#
_entry.id   AF-A0A3N5LHH8-F1
#
_cell.length_a   1.000
_cell.length_b   1.000
_cell.length_c   1.000
_cell.angle_alpha   90.00
_cell.angle_beta   90.00
_cell.angle_gamma   90.00
#
_symmetry.space_group_name_H-M   'P 1'
#
loop_
_entity.id
_entity.type
_entity.pdbx_description
1 polymer ?
#
loop_
_entity_poly.entity_id
_entity_poly.type
_entity_poly.pdbx_seq_one_letter_code
_entity_poly.pdbx_strand_id
1 'polypeptide(L)'
;MFRALSGFKAQCDDLSLMVVSEFDEWRVIVHGPGVLLQGSRQYGQAKAKDHALLMAKTYLEEVKGKGPQELPEPDWQPTGPEDWLVWKS
;
A
#
# COMPACT_ATOMS: atom_id res chain seq x y z
N MET A 1 7.22 -1.27 18.02
CA MET A 1 8.20 -2.38 17.94
C MET A 1 8.75 -2.43 16.52
N PHE A 2 10.07 -2.51 16.32
CA PHE A 2 10.65 -2.71 14.98
C PHE A 2 10.57 -4.19 14.63
N ARG A 3 9.89 -4.52 13.52
CA ARG A 3 9.82 -5.89 12.98
C ARG A 3 10.15 -5.83 11.50
N ALA A 4 10.94 -6.79 11.03
CA ALA A 4 11.12 -6.99 9.60
C ALA A 4 9.75 -7.29 8.97
N LEU A 5 9.37 -6.53 7.95
CA LEU A 5 8.09 -6.68 7.29
C LEU A 5 8.21 -7.79 6.24
N SER A 6 7.36 -8.81 6.33
CA SER A 6 7.10 -9.72 5.21
C SER A 6 5.92 -9.18 4.42
N GLY A 7 6.09 -8.95 3.12
CA GLY A 7 5.06 -8.27 2.34
C GLY A 7 5.50 -7.92 0.93
N PHE A 8 4.76 -6.99 0.34
CA PHE A 8 5.00 -6.47 -1.00
C PHE A 8 4.88 -4.97 -1.00
N LYS A 9 5.68 -4.31 -1.83
CA LYS A 9 5.57 -2.89 -2.14
C LYS A 9 5.48 -2.69 -3.64
N ALA A 10 4.87 -1.59 -4.04
CA ALA A 10 4.86 -1.15 -5.43
C ALA A 10 4.79 0.38 -5.47
N GLN A 11 5.25 0.97 -6.57
CA GLN A 11 5.10 2.40 -6.82
C GLN A 11 3.91 2.63 -7.75
N CYS A 12 3.09 3.63 -7.42
CA CYS A 12 1.94 4.04 -8.21
C CYS A 12 1.91 5.57 -8.24
N ASP A 13 2.32 6.16 -9.37
CA ASP A 13 2.50 7.62 -9.49
C ASP A 13 3.44 8.14 -8.39
N ASP A 14 3.03 9.11 -7.56
CA ASP A 14 3.81 9.60 -6.43
C ASP A 14 3.49 8.90 -5.10
N LEU A 15 2.72 7.81 -5.15
CA LEU A 15 2.33 7.01 -4.00
C LEU A 15 3.09 5.69 -3.97
N SER A 16 3.57 5.33 -2.80
CA SER A 16 4.09 4.01 -2.50
C SER A 16 2.97 3.17 -1.86
N LEU A 17 2.69 2.03 -2.48
CA LEU A 17 1.77 1.02 -2.00
C LEU A 17 2.54 0.01 -1.16
N MET A 18 2.06 -0.34 0.02
CA MET A 18 2.67 -1.35 0.88
C MET A 18 1.60 -2.30 1.43
N VAL A 19 1.85 -3.59 1.25
CA VAL A 19 0.99 -4.69 1.69
C VAL A 19 1.83 -5.58 2.60
N VAL A 20 1.52 -5.56 3.90
CA VAL A 20 2.30 -6.26 4.93
C VAL A 20 1.51 -7.45 5.44
N SER A 21 2.13 -8.62 5.43
CA SER A 21 1.62 -9.83 6.09
C SER A 21 1.90 -9.78 7.59
N GLU A 22 0.87 -9.99 8.39
CA GLU A 22 0.95 -10.10 9.84
C GLU A 22 0.06 -11.27 10.30
N PHE A 23 0.69 -12.38 10.70
CA PHE A 23 0.01 -13.64 11.01
C PHE A 23 -0.91 -14.08 9.84
N ASP A 24 -2.23 -14.07 10.06
CA ASP A 24 -3.25 -14.45 9.08
C ASP A 24 -3.90 -13.22 8.39
N GLU A 25 -3.42 -12.02 8.71
CA GLU A 25 -3.95 -10.76 8.20
C GLU A 25 -2.96 -10.07 7.25
N TRP A 26 -3.50 -9.24 6.38
CA TRP A 26 -2.77 -8.36 5.48
C TRP A 26 -3.16 -6.92 5.75
N ARG A 27 -2.18 -6.10 6.14
CA ARG A 27 -2.34 -4.66 6.30
C ARG A 27 -1.99 -3.95 5.01
N VAL A 28 -2.76 -2.91 4.71
CA VAL A 28 -2.60 -2.10 3.50
C VAL A 28 -2.27 -0.67 3.89
N ILE A 29 -1.21 -0.14 3.30
CA ILE A 29 -0.79 1.25 3.47
C ILE A 29 -0.54 1.84 2.09
N VAL A 30 -0.99 3.07 1.90
CA VAL A 30 -0.62 3.91 0.77
C VAL A 30 -0.03 5.19 1.33
N HIS A 31 1.18 5.54 0.93
CA HIS A 31 1.82 6.76 1.43
C HIS A 31 2.50 7.55 0.32
N GLY A 32 2.60 8.85 0.51
CA GLY A 32 3.25 9.77 -0.41
C GLY A 32 3.55 11.10 0.28
N PRO A 33 4.00 12.12 -0.46
CA PRO A 33 4.29 13.43 0.12
C PRO A 33 3.06 14.03 0.83
N GLY A 34 3.13 14.13 2.16
CA GLY A 34 2.05 14.72 2.97
C GLY A 34 0.79 13.86 3.13
N VAL A 35 0.80 12.60 2.68
CA VAL A 35 -0.35 11.70 2.80
C VAL A 35 0.06 10.32 3.31
N LEU A 36 -0.75 9.80 4.24
CA LEU A 36 -0.69 8.43 4.71
C LEU A 36 -2.12 7.91 4.80
N LEU A 37 -2.45 6.92 3.97
CA LEU A 37 -3.74 6.23 3.97
C LEU A 37 -3.53 4.83 4.55
N GLN A 38 -4.39 4.45 5.48
CA GLN A 38 -4.40 3.12 6.08
C GLN A 38 -5.66 2.40 5.63
N GLY A 39 -5.48 1.26 4.97
CA GLY A 39 -6.56 0.42 4.51
C GLY A 39 -7.13 -0.42 5.64
N SER A 40 -8.30 -1.00 5.39
CA SER A 40 -8.88 -1.99 6.31
C SER A 40 -8.09 -3.30 6.25
N ARG A 41 -8.28 -4.15 7.26
CA ARG A 41 -7.66 -5.48 7.31
C ARG A 41 -8.15 -6.33 6.15
N GLN A 42 -7.22 -7.03 5.50
CA GLN A 42 -7.50 -7.92 4.39
C GLN A 42 -7.09 -9.36 4.75
N TYR A 43 -7.87 -10.34 4.30
CA TYR A 43 -7.62 -11.76 4.55
C TYR A 43 -7.25 -12.47 3.25
N GLY A 44 -6.13 -12.03 2.66
CA GLY A 44 -5.57 -12.60 1.45
C GLY A 44 -4.68 -11.60 0.69
N GLN A 45 -3.54 -12.09 0.21
CA GLN A 45 -2.54 -11.27 -0.48
C GLN A 45 -3.11 -10.54 -1.71
N ALA A 46 -3.83 -11.25 -2.58
CA ALA A 46 -4.41 -10.67 -3.80
C ALA A 46 -5.39 -9.54 -3.47
N LYS A 47 -6.32 -9.80 -2.53
CA LYS A 47 -7.26 -8.78 -2.04
C LYS A 47 -6.56 -7.58 -1.43
N ALA A 48 -5.46 -7.80 -0.71
CA ALA A 48 -4.68 -6.71 -0.13
C ALA A 48 -4.01 -5.83 -1.19
N LYS A 49 -3.47 -6.42 -2.26
CA LYS A 49 -2.91 -5.68 -3.40
C LYS A 49 -3.99 -4.90 -4.16
N ASP A 50 -5.14 -5.53 -4.42
CA ASP A 50 -6.28 -4.89 -5.07
C ASP A 50 -6.82 -3.72 -4.24
N HIS A 51 -6.92 -3.91 -2.92
CA HIS A 51 -7.35 -2.87 -2.00
C HIS A 51 -6.37 -1.69 -1.96
N ALA A 52 -5.06 -1.95 -1.95
CA ALA A 52 -4.03 -0.91 -2.02
C ALA A 52 -4.15 -0.10 -3.31
N LEU A 53 -4.33 -0.77 -4.45
CA LEU A 53 -4.50 -0.13 -5.75
C LEU A 53 -5.78 0.74 -5.78
N LEU A 54 -6.89 0.20 -5.29
CA LEU A 54 -8.16 0.93 -5.22
C LEU A 54 -8.02 2.21 -4.39
N MET A 55 -7.40 2.11 -3.22
CA MET A 55 -7.16 3.27 -2.36
C MET A 55 -6.32 4.35 -3.04
N ALA A 56 -5.24 3.97 -3.73
CA ALA A 56 -4.42 4.92 -4.48
C ALA A 56 -5.21 5.58 -5.62
N LYS A 57 -5.96 4.78 -6.40
CA LYS A 57 -6.82 5.31 -7.48
C LYS A 57 -7.82 6.32 -6.95
N THR A 58 -8.58 5.95 -5.92
CA THR A 58 -9.57 6.83 -5.29
C THR A 58 -8.92 8.12 -4.77
N TYR A 59 -7.74 8.04 -4.15
CA TYR A 59 -7.05 9.24 -3.68
C TYR A 59 -6.58 10.15 -4.82
N LEU A 60 -6.01 9.58 -5.89
CA LEU A 60 -5.57 10.36 -7.04
C LEU A 60 -6.75 11.03 -7.77
N GLU A 61 -7.88 10.33 -7.86
CA GLU A 61 -9.12 10.83 -8.46
C GLU A 61 -9.78 11.91 -7.60
N GLU A 62 -10.10 11.60 -6.35
CA GLU A 62 -10.93 12.46 -5.50
C GLU A 62 -10.14 13.63 -4.90
N VAL A 63 -8.86 13.44 -4.58
CA VAL A 63 -8.05 14.46 -3.88
C VAL A 63 -7.14 15.22 -4.83
N LYS A 64 -6.52 14.54 -5.80
CA LYS A 64 -5.63 15.22 -6.75
C LYS A 64 -6.32 15.65 -8.04
N GLY A 65 -7.57 15.26 -8.25
CA GLY A 65 -8.32 15.57 -9.48
C GLY A 65 -7.67 15.00 -10.73
N LYS A 66 -6.77 14.02 -10.60
CA LYS A 66 -6.27 13.26 -11.74
C LYS A 66 -7.45 12.40 -12.19
N GLY A 67 -7.95 12.60 -13.41
CA GLY A 67 -9.07 11.79 -13.93
C GLY A 67 -8.76 10.30 -13.87
N PRO A 68 -9.71 9.41 -14.21
CA PRO A 68 -9.51 7.96 -14.24
C PRO A 68 -8.48 7.60 -15.30
N GLN A 69 -7.22 7.84 -14.97
CA GLN A 69 -6.06 7.51 -15.75
C GLN A 69 -5.84 6.04 -15.44
N GLU A 70 -5.71 5.20 -16.47
CA GLU A 70 -5.24 3.84 -16.30
C GLU A 70 -3.83 3.92 -15.73
N LEU A 71 -3.74 3.92 -14.39
CA LEU A 71 -2.46 3.78 -13.71
C LEU A 71 -1.86 2.47 -14.18
N PRO A 72 -0.58 2.46 -14.58
CA PRO A 72 0.08 1.23 -14.99
C PRO A 72 -0.04 0.19 -13.88
N GLU A 73 -0.12 -1.07 -14.26
CA GLU A 73 -0.14 -2.16 -13.29
C GLU A 73 1.09 -2.03 -12.37
N PRO A 74 0.92 -2.03 -11.04
CA PRO A 74 2.03 -1.85 -10.14
C PRO A 74 2.99 -3.03 -10.23
N ASP A 75 4.28 -2.73 -10.40
CA ASP A 75 5.35 -3.73 -10.26
C ASP A 75 5.53 -4.06 -8.78
N TRP A 76 4.90 -5.15 -8.34
CA TRP A 76 4.95 -5.60 -6.95
C TRP A 76 6.25 -6.33 -6.64
N GLN A 77 7.08 -5.71 -5.81
CA GLN A 77 8.33 -6.28 -5.34
C GLN A 77 8.18 -6.70 -3.86
N PRO A 78 8.84 -7.80 -3.42
CA PRO A 78 8.89 -8.14 -2.00
C PRO A 78 9.47 -6.98 -1.17
N THR A 79 8.97 -6.80 0.05
CA THR A 79 9.60 -5.89 1.01
C THR A 79 11.00 -6.42 1.40
N GLY A 80 11.97 -5.52 1.44
CA GLY A 80 13.36 -5.79 1.79
C GLY A 80 13.70 -5.33 3.22
N PRO A 81 14.97 -5.55 3.65
CA PRO A 81 15.44 -5.19 5.00
C PRO A 81 15.31 -3.70 5.36
N GLU A 82 15.30 -2.83 4.34
CA GLU A 82 15.17 -1.37 4.49
C GLU A 82 13.70 -0.92 4.61
N ASP A 83 12.74 -1.82 4.38
CA ASP A 83 11.31 -1.52 4.47
C ASP A 83 10.83 -1.82 5.89
N TRP A 84 10.94 -0.81 6.76
CA TRP A 84 10.46 -0.86 8.14
C TRP A 84 9.41 0.22 8.40
N LEU A 85 8.46 -0.09 9.27
CA LEU A 85 7.42 0.83 9.71
C LEU A 85 7.39 0.90 11.24
N VAL A 86 7.30 2.14 11.77
CA VAL A 86 7.18 2.37 13.21
C VAL A 86 5.72 2.25 13.60
N TRP A 87 5.36 1.09 14.13
CA TRP A 87 4.00 0.83 14.59
C TRP A 87 3.81 1.27 16.05
N LYS A 88 2.72 2.02 16.30
CA LYS A 88 2.09 2.10 17.62
C LYS A 88 1.07 0.95 17.71
N SER A 89 1.18 0.16 18.78
CA SER A 89 0.25 -0.91 19.15
C SER A 89 -1.08 -0.35 19.61
#